data_AF-A0A0N1NM73-F1
#
_entry.id   AF-A0A0N1NM73-F1
#
_cell.length_a   1.000
_cell.length_b   1.000
_cell.length_c   1.000
_cell.angle_alpha   90.00
_cell.angle_beta   90.00
_cell.angle_gamma   90.00
#
_symmetry.space_group_name_H-M   'P 1'
#
loop_
_entity.id
_entity.type
_entity.pdbx_description
1 polymer ?
#
loop_
_entity_poly.entity_id
_entity_poly.type
_entity_poly.pdbx_seq_one_letter_code
_entity_poly.pdbx_strand_id
1 'polypeptide(L)' 'MLRSEDPTQWLPSYAGSWCTCVTSWIADKTHYQLTVTPAEQTALAERLAICPDQPITITLAR' A
#
# COMPACT_ATOMS: atom_id res chain seq x y z
N MET A 1 -0.06 -16.80 0.34
CA MET A 1 -1.43 -16.27 0.53
C MET A 1 -1.36 -14.79 0.15
N LEU A 2 -1.48 -14.51 -1.14
CA LEU A 2 -1.32 -13.16 -1.71
C LEU A 2 -2.61 -12.39 -1.44
N ARG A 3 -2.52 -11.23 -0.77
CA ARG A 3 -3.65 -10.31 -0.70
C ARG A 3 -3.23 -8.94 -1.20
N SER A 4 -2.89 -8.91 -2.49
CA SER A 4 -2.75 -7.73 -3.31
C SER A 4 -4.12 -7.19 -3.70
N GLU A 5 -4.98 -6.87 -2.72
CA GLU A 5 -6.25 -6.22 -3.02
C GLU A 5 -6.00 -4.74 -3.26
N ASP A 6 -6.47 -4.24 -4.40
CA ASP A 6 -6.28 -2.87 -4.86
C ASP A 6 -6.82 -1.88 -3.81
N PRO A 7 -6.02 -0.86 -3.40
CA PRO A 7 -6.42 0.12 -2.41
C PRO A 7 -7.59 0.99 -2.88
N THR A 8 -7.95 0.96 -4.15
CA THR A 8 -9.14 1.64 -4.70
C THR A 8 -10.43 0.83 -4.51
N GLN A 9 -10.35 -0.51 -4.36
CA GLN A 9 -11.53 -1.39 -4.32
C GLN A 9 -11.83 -1.98 -2.95
N TRP A 10 -10.89 -2.01 -2.01
CA TRP A 10 -11.14 -2.57 -0.68
C TRP A 10 -10.79 -1.58 0.42
N LEU A 11 -11.82 -0.96 0.97
CA LEU A 11 -11.73 -0.29 2.25
C LEU A 11 -12.75 -0.90 3.27
N PRO A 12 -12.38 -1.92 4.09
CA PRO A 12 -13.08 -2.19 5.37
C PRO A 12 -12.97 -1.01 6.34
N SER A 13 -14.08 -0.48 6.86
CA SER A 13 -14.24 0.76 7.68
C SER A 13 -13.31 0.99 8.90
N TYR A 14 -12.31 0.16 9.16
CA TYR A 14 -11.45 0.18 10.34
C TYR A 14 -10.15 0.97 10.13
N ALA A 15 -10.09 2.15 10.75
CA ALA A 15 -9.02 3.14 10.56
C ALA A 15 -7.60 2.66 10.90
N GLY A 16 -7.44 1.91 11.99
CA GLY A 16 -6.12 1.48 12.48
C GLY A 16 -5.41 0.47 11.58
N SER A 17 -6.15 -0.23 10.73
CA SER A 17 -5.60 -1.23 9.82
C SER A 17 -5.13 -0.63 8.49
N TRP A 18 -5.42 0.66 8.22
CA TRP A 18 -5.13 1.28 6.92
C TRP A 18 -3.65 1.44 6.63
N CYS A 19 -2.91 2.03 7.55
CA CYS A 19 -1.49 2.30 7.34
C CYS A 19 -0.73 1.00 7.09
N THR A 20 -1.05 -0.06 7.84
CA THR A 20 -0.48 -1.39 7.63
C THR A 20 -0.89 -1.98 6.27
N CYS A 21 -2.16 -1.88 5.88
CA CYS A 21 -2.62 -2.35 4.57
C CYS A 21 -1.94 -1.62 3.41
N VAL A 22 -1.89 -0.29 3.46
CA VAL A 22 -1.30 0.55 2.42
C VAL A 22 0.21 0.31 2.31
N THR A 23 0.92 0.28 3.44
CA THR A 23 2.36 0.01 3.44
C THR A 23 2.69 -1.41 2.98
N SER A 24 1.87 -2.42 3.35
CA SER A 24 2.02 -3.79 2.84
C SER A 24 1.78 -3.87 1.35
N TRP A 25 0.77 -3.17 0.83
CA TRP A 25 0.50 -3.11 -0.60
C TRP A 25 1.64 -2.43 -1.38
N ILE A 26 2.20 -1.34 -0.86
CA ILE A 26 3.38 -0.68 -1.45
C ILE A 26 4.57 -1.63 -1.46
N ALA A 27 4.79 -2.35 -0.35
CA ALA A 27 5.85 -3.35 -0.23
C ALA A 27 5.69 -4.46 -1.27
N ASP A 28 4.49 -4.99 -1.45
CA ASP A 28 4.18 -6.03 -2.44
C ASP A 28 4.42 -5.53 -3.87
N LYS A 29 3.89 -4.35 -4.23
CA LYS A 29 4.12 -3.77 -5.56
C LYS A 29 5.59 -3.54 -5.83
N THR A 30 6.34 -3.04 -4.85
CA THR A 30 7.77 -2.81 -5.00
C THR A 30 8.53 -4.14 -5.10
N HIS A 31 8.19 -5.14 -4.29
CA HIS A 31 8.78 -6.48 -4.32
C HIS A 31 8.64 -7.09 -5.72
N TYR A 32 7.45 -7.04 -6.31
CA TYR A 32 7.17 -7.57 -7.64
C TYR A 32 7.43 -6.58 -8.79
N GLN A 33 7.96 -5.39 -8.49
CA GLN A 33 8.21 -4.33 -9.47
C GLN A 33 6.99 -3.96 -10.32
N LEU A 34 5.81 -3.94 -9.71
CA LEU A 34 4.56 -3.59 -10.36
C LEU A 34 4.37 -2.07 -10.44
N THR A 35 3.73 -1.62 -11.50
CA THR A 35 3.44 -0.19 -11.73
C THR A 35 2.39 0.33 -10.76
N VAL A 36 2.56 1.56 -10.30
CA VAL A 36 1.55 2.36 -9.61
C VAL A 36 0.89 3.29 -10.61
N THR A 37 -0.43 3.22 -10.71
CA THR A 37 -1.21 4.12 -11.58
C THR A 37 -1.34 5.50 -10.93
N PRO A 38 -1.62 6.57 -11.71
CA PRO A 38 -1.86 7.89 -11.15
C PRO A 38 -3.00 7.93 -10.13
N ALA A 39 -4.07 7.15 -10.36
CA ALA A 39 -5.21 7.07 -9.44
C ALA A 39 -4.82 6.45 -8.09
N GLU A 40 -4.04 5.36 -8.13
CA GLU A 40 -3.49 4.74 -6.91
C GLU A 40 -2.55 5.72 -6.20
N GLN A 41 -1.69 6.41 -6.92
CA GLN A 41 -0.75 7.37 -6.31
C GLN A 41 -1.49 8.47 -5.54
N THR A 42 -2.55 9.04 -6.11
CA THR A 42 -3.39 10.03 -5.42
C THR A 42 -4.03 9.44 -4.16
N ALA A 43 -4.63 8.26 -4.27
CA ALA A 43 -5.29 7.60 -3.14
C ALA A 43 -4.31 7.21 -2.02
N LEU A 44 -3.07 6.85 -2.38
CA LEU A 44 -1.99 6.58 -1.41
C LEU A 44 -1.57 7.87 -0.70
N ALA A 45 -1.38 8.98 -1.44
CA ALA A 45 -0.96 10.26 -0.86
C ALA A 45 -1.97 10.77 0.18
N GLU A 46 -3.27 10.71 -0.13
CA GLU A 46 -4.33 11.11 0.80
C GLU A 46 -4.33 10.28 2.09
N ARG A 47 -4.14 8.95 1.96
CA ARG A 47 -4.22 8.03 3.09
C ARG A 47 -2.94 8.01 3.93
N LEU A 48 -1.78 8.15 3.29
CA LEU A 48 -0.50 8.20 3.98
C LEU A 48 -0.29 9.51 4.73
N ALA A 49 -1.01 10.58 4.39
CA ALA A 49 -0.91 11.88 5.08
C ALA A 49 -1.23 11.82 6.58
N ILE A 50 -1.96 10.79 7.04
CA ILE A 50 -2.31 10.58 8.46
C ILE A 50 -1.57 9.40 9.10
N CYS A 51 -0.68 8.74 8.37
CA CYS A 51 0.10 7.61 8.84
C CYS A 51 1.43 8.09 9.46
N PRO A 52 1.97 7.36 10.46
CA PRO A 52 3.31 7.64 10.96
C PRO A 52 4.36 7.33 9.89
N ASP A 53 5.37 8.19 9.78
CA ASP A 53 6.54 7.92 8.95
C ASP A 53 7.32 6.74 9.54
N GLN A 54 7.38 5.65 8.76
CA GLN A 54 7.99 4.38 9.16
C GLN A 54 8.83 3.84 8.00
N PRO A 55 10.04 3.32 8.25
CA PRO A 55 10.82 2.65 7.21
C PRO A 55 10.16 1.34 6.78
N ILE A 56 10.11 1.09 5.47
CA ILE A 56 9.67 -0.18 4.89
C ILE A 56 10.89 -0.90 4.30
N THR A 57 11.17 -2.11 4.77
CA THR A 57 12.26 -2.94 4.22
C THR A 57 11.70 -3.91 3.19
N ILE A 58 12.24 -3.89 1.97
CA ILE A 58 11.72 -4.67 0.84
C ILE A 58 12.90 -5.38 0.20
N THR A 59 12.81 -6.70 0.08
CA THR A 59 13.67 -7.48 -0.80
C THR A 59 12.98 -7.56 -2.15
N LEU A 60 13.66 -7.42 -3.28
CA LEU A 60 13.01 -7.55 -4.60
C LEU A 60 12.81 -9.03 -4.97
N ALA A 61 11.72 -9.32 -5.67
CA ALA A 61 11.53 -10.60 -6.35
C ALA A 61 12.62 -10.77 -7.43
N ARG A 62 13.06 -12.02 -7.63
CA ARG A 62 14.09 -12.37 -8.61
C ARG A 62 13.47 -12.71 -9.96
#